data_AF-A0A2H6FAW4-F1
#
_entry.id   AF-A0A2H6FAW4-F1
#
_cell.length_a   1.000
_cell.length_b   1.000
_cell.length_c   1.000
_cell.angle_alpha   90.00
_cell.angle_beta   90.00
_cell.angle_gamma   90.00
#
_symmetry.space_group_name_H-M   'P 1'
#
loop_
_entity.id
_entity.type
_entity.pdbx_description
1 polymer ?
#
loop_
_entity_poly.entity_id
_entity_poly.type
_entity_poly.pdbx_seq_one_letter_code
_entity_poly.pdbx_strand_id
1 'polypeptide(L)'
;MSNRQKKDHDDGRHDEHHNYKYGISMASCDVDGDGTDEIVVGEGSAHKDSAYVRIFRSDGTMTGGFDVDGNFRYGVNVGCIASGGNGISEIVTGEGPHPENRPVVRIFRYGEKVDEFRVFDKKYGYGVKVTGGAMSRDYPADP
;
A
#
# COMPACT_ATOMS: atom_id res chain seq x y z
N MET A 1 23.30 -17.89 59.93
CA MET A 1 23.33 -16.57 59.27
C MET A 1 22.46 -16.67 58.02
N SER A 2 21.40 -15.87 57.99
CA SER A 2 20.36 -15.80 56.95
C SER A 2 20.94 -15.29 55.64
N ASN A 3 20.52 -15.83 54.50
CA ASN A 3 20.41 -15.02 53.29
C ASN A 3 19.21 -15.44 52.45
N ARG A 4 18.24 -14.53 52.32
CA ARG A 4 16.99 -14.70 51.58
C ARG A 4 17.27 -14.80 50.08
N GLN A 5 16.69 -15.81 49.45
CA GLN A 5 16.51 -15.87 48.00
C GLN A 5 15.69 -14.64 47.57
N LYS A 6 16.29 -13.75 46.77
CA LYS A 6 15.52 -12.90 45.87
C LYS A 6 14.99 -13.80 44.76
N LYS A 7 13.68 -13.98 44.75
CA LYS A 7 12.94 -14.60 43.67
C LYS A 7 12.78 -13.50 42.62
N ASP A 8 13.72 -13.42 41.69
CA ASP A 8 13.58 -12.54 40.55
C ASP A 8 12.37 -13.05 39.74
N HIS A 9 11.33 -12.22 39.66
CA HIS A 9 10.18 -12.47 38.81
C HIS A 9 10.66 -12.40 37.36
N ASP A 10 10.89 -13.56 36.77
CA ASP A 10 10.93 -13.71 35.31
C ASP A 10 9.49 -13.46 34.81
N ASP A 11 9.24 -12.28 34.24
CA ASP A 11 7.91 -11.87 33.77
C ASP A 11 7.61 -12.33 32.33
N GLY A 12 8.46 -13.19 31.76
CA GLY A 12 8.13 -13.94 30.55
C GLY A 12 7.82 -13.08 29.32
N ARG A 13 8.15 -11.79 29.31
CA ARG A 13 8.05 -10.96 28.11
C ARG A 13 9.27 -11.24 27.24
N HIS A 14 9.18 -12.33 26.49
CA HIS A 14 9.99 -12.53 25.31
C HIS A 14 9.69 -11.38 24.36
N ASP A 15 10.63 -10.45 24.24
CA ASP A 15 10.65 -9.42 23.21
C ASP A 15 10.53 -10.12 21.85
N GLU A 16 9.32 -10.11 21.28
CA GLU A 16 9.12 -10.44 19.89
C GLU A 16 9.84 -9.37 19.09
N HIS A 17 11.09 -9.66 18.72
CA HIS A 17 11.84 -8.90 17.73
C HIS A 17 11.12 -9.02 16.38
N HIS A 18 10.04 -8.26 16.22
CA HIS A 18 9.39 -8.08 14.94
C HIS A 18 10.41 -7.45 13.99
N ASN A 19 10.94 -8.26 13.08
CA ASN A 19 11.88 -7.84 12.07
C ASN A 19 11.14 -7.01 11.02
N TYR A 20 10.86 -5.73 11.33
CA TYR A 20 10.26 -4.74 10.42
C TYR A 20 11.27 -4.28 9.35
N LYS A 21 11.94 -5.23 8.68
CA LYS A 21 13.06 -4.98 7.76
C LYS A 21 12.61 -4.43 6.41
N TYR A 22 11.34 -4.54 6.10
CA TYR A 22 10.77 -4.22 4.81
C TYR A 22 9.66 -3.21 5.07
N GLY A 23 9.98 -1.92 4.92
CA GLY A 23 9.04 -0.83 5.13
C GLY A 23 7.80 -0.95 4.24
N ILE A 24 6.82 -0.08 4.49
CA ILE A 24 5.56 -0.03 3.73
C ILE A 24 5.61 0.99 2.59
N SER A 25 4.70 0.88 1.63
CA SER A 25 4.38 1.98 0.71
C SER A 25 3.18 2.74 1.26
N MET A 26 3.17 4.08 1.17
CA MET A 26 2.03 4.87 1.60
C MET A 26 1.71 6.03 0.65
N ALA A 27 0.44 6.39 0.61
CA ALA A 27 -0.09 7.57 -0.04
C ALA A 27 -1.22 8.16 0.82
N SER A 28 -1.64 9.38 0.52
CA SER A 28 -2.80 10.01 1.16
C SER A 28 -3.66 10.71 0.12
N CYS A 29 -4.97 10.49 0.20
CA CYS A 29 -5.96 11.05 -0.71
C CYS A 29 -7.38 10.74 -0.23
N ASP A 30 -8.34 11.61 -0.57
CA ASP A 30 -9.77 11.42 -0.35
C ASP A 30 -10.32 10.30 -1.26
N VAL A 31 -10.36 9.06 -0.77
CA VAL A 31 -10.79 7.89 -1.56
C VAL A 31 -12.26 7.54 -1.37
N ASP A 32 -12.90 8.09 -0.33
CA ASP A 32 -14.34 7.90 -0.07
C ASP A 32 -15.21 9.10 -0.48
N GLY A 33 -14.60 10.24 -0.81
CA GLY A 33 -15.24 11.44 -1.34
C GLY A 33 -15.82 12.36 -0.27
N ASP A 34 -15.42 12.23 0.99
CA ASP A 34 -15.95 13.05 2.09
C ASP A 34 -15.28 14.43 2.24
N GLY A 35 -14.23 14.68 1.46
CA GLY A 35 -13.43 15.91 1.50
C GLY A 35 -12.24 15.86 2.46
N THR A 36 -12.01 14.73 3.13
CA THR A 36 -10.86 14.47 4.01
C THR A 36 -9.99 13.40 3.37
N ASP A 37 -8.66 13.57 3.40
CA ASP A 37 -7.78 12.53 2.88
C ASP A 37 -7.69 11.31 3.81
N GLU A 38 -7.83 10.12 3.23
CA GLU A 38 -7.45 8.86 3.87
C GLU A 38 -5.95 8.60 3.76
N ILE A 39 -5.46 7.67 4.59
CA ILE A 39 -4.14 7.07 4.52
C ILE A 39 -4.27 5.72 3.81
N VAL A 40 -3.57 5.56 2.68
CA VAL A 40 -3.51 4.33 1.90
C VAL A 40 -2.16 3.67 2.13
N VAL A 41 -2.14 2.41 2.57
CA VAL A 41 -0.94 1.66 2.90
C VAL A 41 -0.86 0.38 2.08
N GLY A 42 0.20 0.21 1.31
CA GLY A 42 0.56 -1.05 0.66
C GLY A 42 1.49 -1.89 1.54
N GLU A 43 1.26 -3.21 1.56
CA GLU A 43 2.16 -4.15 2.24
C GLU A 43 3.61 -4.02 1.74
N GLY A 44 4.54 -4.26 2.68
CA GLY A 44 5.95 -4.00 2.50
C GLY A 44 6.65 -4.98 1.58
N SER A 45 7.94 -4.75 1.33
CA SER A 45 8.67 -5.50 0.30
C SER A 45 9.28 -6.83 0.78
N ALA A 46 8.75 -7.47 1.83
CA ALA A 46 9.26 -8.77 2.25
C ALA A 46 8.84 -9.86 1.26
N HIS A 47 9.63 -10.94 1.17
CA HIS A 47 9.32 -12.07 0.29
C HIS A 47 7.95 -12.73 0.60
N LYS A 48 7.46 -12.59 1.83
CA LYS A 48 6.19 -13.17 2.28
C LYS A 48 5.03 -12.19 2.18
N ASP A 49 5.33 -10.91 2.00
CA ASP A 49 4.32 -9.86 1.93
C ASP A 49 3.56 -10.01 0.64
N SER A 50 2.24 -9.92 0.77
CA SER A 50 1.30 -10.08 -0.32
C SER A 50 1.07 -8.73 -1.00
N ALA A 51 0.12 -8.71 -1.91
CA ALA A 51 -0.26 -7.51 -2.63
C ALA A 51 -1.43 -6.78 -1.96
N TYR A 52 -1.45 -6.69 -0.63
CA TYR A 52 -2.59 -6.13 0.10
C TYR A 52 -2.47 -4.63 0.33
N VAL A 53 -3.59 -3.91 0.17
CA VAL A 53 -3.73 -2.49 0.46
C VAL A 53 -4.70 -2.30 1.62
N ARG A 54 -4.36 -1.45 2.57
CA ARG A 54 -5.21 -1.02 3.68
C ARG A 54 -5.51 0.47 3.57
N ILE A 55 -6.70 0.86 3.99
CA ILE A 55 -7.17 2.25 3.98
C ILE A 55 -7.57 2.63 5.40
N PHE A 56 -7.06 3.76 5.87
CA PHE A 56 -7.33 4.30 7.20
C PHE A 56 -7.78 5.75 7.11
N ARG A 57 -8.62 6.19 8.04
CA ARG A 57 -8.81 7.61 8.32
C ARG A 57 -7.57 8.21 8.96
N SER A 58 -7.52 9.54 8.99
CA SER A 58 -6.44 10.31 9.64
C SER A 58 -6.28 10.01 11.13
N ASP A 59 -7.32 9.50 11.81
CA ASP A 59 -7.29 9.08 13.21
C ASP A 59 -6.77 7.65 13.41
N GLY A 60 -6.42 6.95 12.33
CA GLY A 60 -5.96 5.57 12.33
C GLY A 60 -7.07 4.51 12.27
N THR A 61 -8.35 4.92 12.17
CA THR A 61 -9.47 3.98 11.99
C THR A 61 -9.40 3.33 10.61
N MET A 62 -9.29 2.01 10.55
CA MET A 62 -9.31 1.27 9.28
C MET A 62 -10.71 1.29 8.65
N THR A 63 -10.82 1.78 7.42
CA THR A 63 -12.11 1.93 6.69
C THR A 63 -12.28 0.91 5.57
N GLY A 64 -11.19 0.31 5.11
CA GLY A 64 -11.22 -0.69 4.06
C GLY A 64 -9.87 -1.32 3.78
N GLY A 65 -9.86 -2.21 2.79
CA GLY A 65 -8.68 -2.86 2.28
C GLY A 65 -9.02 -3.85 1.17
N PHE A 66 -8.05 -4.16 0.34
CA PHE A 66 -8.23 -5.04 -0.82
C PHE A 66 -6.92 -5.68 -1.26
N ASP A 67 -7.03 -6.87 -1.84
CA ASP A 67 -5.95 -7.52 -2.56
C ASP A 67 -5.80 -6.90 -3.95
N VAL A 68 -4.57 -6.55 -4.34
CA VAL A 68 -4.24 -6.11 -5.69
C VAL A 68 -4.11 -7.34 -6.58
N ASP A 69 -5.27 -7.92 -6.93
CA ASP A 69 -5.55 -8.97 -7.91
C ASP A 69 -4.31 -9.56 -8.64
N GLY A 70 -3.50 -10.31 -7.88
CA GLY A 70 -2.20 -10.77 -8.33
C GLY A 70 -1.51 -11.65 -7.30
N ASN A 71 -1.19 -12.87 -7.70
CA ASN A 71 -0.33 -13.77 -6.93
C ASN A 71 1.14 -13.36 -7.08
N PHE A 72 1.50 -12.18 -6.57
CA PHE A 72 2.88 -11.72 -6.50
C PHE A 72 3.32 -11.47 -5.06
N ARG A 73 4.63 -11.35 -4.87
CA ARG A 73 5.30 -11.17 -3.57
C ARG A 73 6.04 -9.85 -3.56
N TYR A 74 6.67 -9.53 -2.42
CA TYR A 74 7.46 -8.32 -2.26
C TYR A 74 6.61 -7.04 -2.25
N GLY A 75 5.36 -7.17 -1.81
CA GLY A 75 4.52 -6.03 -1.52
C GLY A 75 3.99 -5.30 -2.74
N VAL A 76 3.41 -4.15 -2.47
CA VAL A 76 2.78 -3.29 -3.48
C VAL A 76 3.17 -1.84 -3.24
N ASN A 77 3.55 -1.15 -4.33
CA ASN A 77 3.74 0.30 -4.31
C ASN A 77 2.37 0.96 -4.55
N VAL A 78 2.06 2.00 -3.78
CA VAL A 78 0.78 2.72 -3.85
C VAL A 78 1.00 4.21 -4.13
N GLY A 79 0.08 4.81 -4.87
CA GLY A 79 -0.04 6.24 -5.11
C GLY A 79 -1.53 6.60 -5.26
N CYS A 80 -1.85 7.88 -5.35
CA CYS A 80 -3.22 8.34 -5.58
C CYS A 80 -3.28 9.31 -6.75
N ILE A 81 -4.36 9.24 -7.54
CA ILE A 81 -4.68 10.24 -8.57
C ILE A 81 -6.14 10.64 -8.42
N ALA A 82 -6.46 11.91 -8.68
CA ALA A 82 -7.84 12.37 -8.76
C ALA A 82 -8.24 12.44 -10.23
N SER A 83 -8.83 11.37 -10.77
CA SER A 83 -9.30 11.34 -12.16
C SER A 83 -10.82 11.61 -12.21
N GLY A 84 -11.25 12.51 -13.10
CA GLY A 84 -12.68 12.75 -13.34
C GLY A 84 -13.34 13.89 -12.55
N GLY A 85 -12.62 14.60 -11.67
CA GLY A 85 -13.06 15.90 -11.12
C GLY A 85 -14.32 15.88 -10.26
N ASN A 86 -14.72 14.70 -9.78
CA ASN A 86 -15.84 14.45 -8.86
C ASN A 86 -15.44 14.60 -7.38
N GLY A 87 -14.15 14.84 -7.11
CA GLY A 87 -13.61 14.96 -5.75
C GLY A 87 -13.10 13.65 -5.16
N ILE A 88 -13.36 12.50 -5.79
CA ILE A 88 -12.93 11.19 -5.31
C ILE A 88 -11.60 10.82 -5.98
N SER A 89 -10.65 10.36 -5.18
CA SER A 89 -9.34 9.89 -5.64
C SER A 89 -9.35 8.39 -5.90
N GLU A 90 -8.70 7.98 -6.99
CA GLU A 90 -8.35 6.60 -7.27
C GLU A 90 -7.00 6.21 -6.67
N ILE A 91 -6.90 4.95 -6.25
CA ILE A 91 -5.67 4.33 -5.77
C ILE A 91 -4.95 3.70 -6.96
N VAL A 92 -3.72 4.13 -7.19
CA VAL A 92 -2.83 3.56 -8.22
C VAL A 92 -1.87 2.60 -7.54
N THR A 93 -1.69 1.42 -8.11
CA THR A 93 -0.78 0.41 -7.56
C THR A 93 0.20 -0.12 -8.59
N GLY A 94 1.37 -0.54 -8.13
CA GLY A 94 2.38 -1.23 -8.91
C GLY A 94 3.00 -2.38 -8.14
N GLU A 95 3.34 -3.47 -8.83
CA GLU A 95 3.91 -4.66 -8.17
C GLU A 95 5.25 -4.33 -7.49
N GLY A 96 5.57 -5.07 -6.43
CA GLY A 96 6.79 -4.89 -5.64
C GLY A 96 8.10 -5.19 -6.38
N PRO A 97 9.26 -4.89 -5.78
CA PRO A 97 10.57 -5.01 -6.43
C PRO A 97 11.08 -6.47 -6.46
N HIS A 98 10.67 -7.24 -7.48
CA HIS A 98 11.17 -8.59 -7.74
C HIS A 98 11.32 -8.88 -9.24
N PRO A 99 12.34 -9.63 -9.71
CA PRO A 99 12.54 -9.93 -11.14
C PRO A 99 11.32 -10.51 -11.86
N GLU A 100 10.47 -11.27 -11.16
CA GLU A 100 9.28 -11.89 -11.74
C GLU A 100 8.03 -11.00 -11.67
N ASN A 101 8.07 -9.94 -10.85
CA ASN A 101 6.98 -8.99 -10.74
C ASN A 101 6.91 -8.12 -11.99
N ARG A 102 5.69 -7.94 -12.48
CA ARG A 102 5.40 -7.39 -13.80
C ARG A 102 5.42 -5.86 -13.75
N PRO A 103 5.86 -5.21 -14.84
CA PRO A 103 5.80 -3.75 -14.97
C PRO A 103 4.36 -3.32 -15.31
N VAL A 104 3.43 -3.51 -14.38
CA VAL A 104 2.00 -3.26 -14.54
C VAL A 104 1.54 -2.23 -13.52
N VAL A 105 0.72 -1.29 -13.98
CA VAL A 105 -0.01 -0.33 -13.17
C VAL A 105 -1.48 -0.75 -13.12
N ARG A 106 -2.08 -0.67 -11.94
CA ARG A 106 -3.52 -0.91 -11.73
C ARG A 106 -4.13 0.31 -11.06
N ILE A 107 -5.37 0.60 -11.41
CA ILE A 107 -6.15 1.71 -10.84
C ILE A 107 -7.37 1.13 -10.15
N PHE A 108 -7.61 1.55 -8.91
CA PHE A 108 -8.70 1.10 -8.07
C PHE A 108 -9.53 2.27 -7.57
N ARG A 109 -10.85 2.08 -7.50
CA ARG A 109 -11.79 2.96 -6.81
C ARG A 109 -12.33 2.22 -5.59
N TYR A 110 -11.90 2.65 -4.40
CA TYR A 110 -12.27 2.03 -3.12
C TYR A 110 -12.20 0.48 -3.12
N GLY A 111 -11.15 -0.07 -3.73
CA GLY A 111 -10.90 -1.51 -3.83
C GLY A 111 -11.47 -2.22 -5.07
N GLU A 112 -12.31 -1.56 -5.87
CA GLU A 112 -12.73 -2.06 -7.17
C GLU A 112 -11.70 -1.70 -8.24
N LYS A 113 -11.16 -2.68 -8.97
CA LYS A 113 -10.21 -2.43 -10.07
C LYS A 113 -10.95 -1.81 -11.26
N VAL A 114 -10.61 -0.58 -11.61
CA VAL A 114 -11.23 0.16 -12.71
C VAL A 114 -10.38 0.14 -13.98
N ASP A 115 -9.06 -0.04 -13.87
CA ASP A 115 -8.16 -0.14 -15.01
C ASP A 115 -6.86 -0.92 -14.69
N GLU A 116 -6.21 -1.44 -15.73
CA GLU A 116 -4.92 -2.11 -15.67
C GLU A 116 -4.17 -2.00 -17.00
N PHE A 117 -2.91 -1.57 -16.96
CA PHE A 117 -2.06 -1.54 -18.14
C PHE A 117 -0.61 -1.86 -17.83
N ARG A 118 0.06 -2.48 -18.81
CA ARG A 118 1.49 -2.80 -18.76
C ARG A 118 2.29 -1.60 -19.29
N VAL A 119 3.20 -1.07 -18.48
CA VAL A 119 3.99 0.14 -18.80
C VAL A 119 5.32 -0.16 -19.50
N PHE A 120 5.85 -1.38 -19.36
CA PHE A 120 7.05 -1.83 -20.05
C PHE A 120 6.89 -3.26 -20.57
N ASP A 121 7.72 -3.66 -21.53
CA ASP A 121 7.79 -5.05 -21.98
C ASP A 121 8.02 -6.03 -20.81
N LYS A 122 7.48 -7.25 -20.90
CA LYS A 122 7.57 -8.28 -19.85
C LYS A 122 9.03 -8.61 -19.46
N LYS A 123 10.01 -8.37 -20.34
CA LYS A 123 11.43 -8.56 -20.01
C LYS A 123 11.96 -7.60 -18.93
N TYR A 124 11.26 -6.49 -18.68
CA TYR A 124 11.59 -5.53 -17.63
C TYR A 124 10.82 -5.90 -16.36
N GLY A 125 11.42 -6.73 -15.52
CA GLY A 125 10.89 -7.10 -14.19
C GLY A 125 11.04 -5.99 -13.15
N TYR A 126 10.94 -6.36 -11.86
CA TYR A 126 11.04 -5.47 -10.70
C TYR A 126 9.85 -4.54 -10.46
N GLY A 127 8.70 -4.84 -11.05
CA GLY A 127 7.47 -4.11 -10.78
C GLY A 127 7.52 -2.65 -11.23
N VAL A 128 6.71 -1.81 -10.59
CA VAL A 128 6.62 -0.36 -10.90
C VAL A 128 6.50 0.41 -9.60
N LYS A 129 7.30 1.47 -9.46
CA LYS A 129 7.06 2.51 -8.46
C LYS A 129 6.08 3.53 -9.02
N VAL A 130 4.98 3.71 -8.33
CA VAL A 130 3.95 4.68 -8.70
C VAL A 130 3.97 5.83 -7.71
N THR A 131 3.72 7.03 -8.22
CA THR A 131 3.41 8.22 -7.43
C THR A 131 2.31 8.93 -8.20
N GLY A 132 1.46 9.67 -7.51
CA GLY A 132 0.46 10.49 -8.16
C GLY A 132 0.38 11.83 -7.49
N GLY A 133 -0.16 12.79 -8.22
CA GLY A 133 -0.42 14.14 -7.77
C GLY A 133 -1.69 14.64 -8.42
N ALA A 134 -2.25 15.71 -7.88
CA ALA A 134 -3.35 16.41 -8.54
C ALA A 134 -2.86 16.95 -9.89
N MET A 135 -3.28 16.31 -10.98
CA MET A 135 -3.06 16.84 -12.33
C MET A 135 -4.04 17.99 -12.54
N SER A 136 -3.56 19.13 -13.05
CA SER A 136 -4.44 20.26 -13.37
C SER A 136 -5.52 19.83 -14.36
N ARG A 137 -6.75 20.34 -14.18
CA ARG A 137 -7.97 20.06 -14.99
C ARG A 137 -7.87 20.47 -16.48
N ASP A 138 -6.69 20.81 -16.99
CA ASP A 138 -6.53 21.49 -18.27
C ASP A 138 -6.37 20.55 -19.48
N TYR A 139 -6.70 19.26 -19.35
CA TYR A 139 -6.89 18.41 -20.51
C TYR A 139 -8.39 18.13 -20.71
N PRO A 140 -9.02 18.63 -21.78
CA PRO A 140 -10.35 18.16 -22.13
C PRO A 140 -10.27 16.65 -22.31
N ALA A 141 -11.23 15.91 -21.75
CA ALA A 141 -11.40 14.51 -22.08
C ALA A 141 -11.40 14.39 -23.62
N ASP A 142 -10.53 13.55 -24.17
CA ASP A 142 -10.48 13.31 -25.61
C ASP A 142 -11.90 12.88 -26.07
N PRO A 143 -12.42 13.41 -27.20
CA PRO A 143 -13.80 13.24 -27.61
C PRO A 143 -14.19 11.82 -28.01
#